data_AF-A0A1Y4FSP7-F1
#
_entry.id   AF-A0A1Y4FSP7-F1
#
_cell.length_a   1.000
_cell.length_b   1.000
_cell.length_c   1.000
_cell.angle_alpha   90.00
_cell.angle_beta   90.00
_cell.angle_gamma   90.00
#
_symmetry.space_group_name_H-M   'P 1'
#
loop_
_entity.id
_entity.type
_entity.pdbx_description
1 polymer ?
#
loop_
_entity_poly.entity_id
_entity_poly.type
_entity_poly.pdbx_seq_one_letter_code
_entity_poly.pdbx_strand_id
1 'polypeptide(L)'
;MAKKKEKTFDPMPDDLLALQDEYISVDAEITRLEERKKQLQDRMLELMQTHDLKKAENERIRISYIAPSKRKNFDKTRFQEEHKDMYAQYLVDVETKASIRVSIKTQE
;
A
#
# COMPACT_ATOMS: atom_id res chain seq x y z
N MET A 1 0.42 37.89 -12.48
CA MET A 1 -0.74 37.03 -12.21
C MET A 1 -0.70 35.85 -13.17
N ALA A 2 -0.28 34.66 -12.70
CA ALA A 2 -0.16 33.49 -13.58
C ALA A 2 -1.55 32.89 -13.85
N LYS A 3 -1.98 32.91 -15.10
CA LYS A 3 -3.22 32.26 -15.56
C LYS A 3 -3.10 30.75 -15.31
N LYS A 4 -3.87 30.20 -14.36
CA LYS A 4 -4.06 28.75 -14.25
C LYS A 4 -4.68 28.28 -15.57
N LYS A 5 -3.96 27.44 -16.33
CA LYS A 5 -4.51 26.77 -17.50
C LYS A 5 -5.70 25.93 -17.04
N GLU A 6 -6.89 26.15 -17.61
CA GLU A 6 -8.03 25.27 -17.44
C GLU A 6 -7.62 23.85 -17.82
N LYS A 7 -7.77 22.91 -16.89
CA LYS A 7 -7.60 21.49 -17.19
C LYS A 7 -8.86 21.02 -17.90
N THR A 8 -8.79 20.89 -19.22
CA THR A 8 -9.78 20.15 -20.00
C THR A 8 -9.59 18.66 -19.73
N PHE A 9 -10.62 18.00 -19.19
CA PHE A 9 -10.64 16.55 -18.99
C PHE A 9 -11.49 15.93 -20.09
N ASP A 10 -11.01 14.83 -20.68
CA ASP A 10 -11.85 13.99 -21.51
C ASP A 10 -12.97 13.37 -20.63
N PRO A 11 -14.23 13.38 -21.09
CA PRO A 11 -15.31 12.76 -20.34
C PRO A 11 -15.07 11.26 -20.19
N MET A 12 -15.32 10.73 -19.00
CA MET A 12 -15.22 9.29 -18.74
C MET A 12 -16.28 8.54 -19.57
N PRO A 13 -15.92 7.46 -20.30
CA PRO A 13 -16.88 6.62 -21.00
C PRO A 13 -17.93 6.01 -20.06
N ASP A 14 -19.16 5.84 -20.56
CA ASP A 14 -20.29 5.32 -19.78
C ASP A 14 -20.02 3.95 -19.15
N ASP A 15 -19.36 3.05 -19.88
CA ASP A 15 -19.02 1.71 -19.38
C ASP A 15 -18.07 1.75 -18.18
N LEU A 16 -17.17 2.74 -18.13
CA LEU A 16 -16.26 2.94 -16.99
C LEU A 16 -16.99 3.61 -15.82
N LEU A 17 -17.89 4.55 -16.11
CA LEU A 17 -18.70 5.22 -15.12
C LEU A 17 -19.63 4.24 -14.38
N ALA A 18 -20.19 3.26 -15.10
CA ALA A 18 -21.05 2.23 -14.52
C ALA A 18 -20.35 1.38 -13.43
N LEU A 19 -19.02 1.24 -13.49
CA LEU A 19 -18.22 0.50 -12.51
C LEU A 19 -17.74 1.36 -11.34
N GLN A 20 -17.84 2.70 -11.46
CA GLN A 20 -17.22 3.64 -10.55
C GLN A 20 -17.73 3.49 -9.12
N ASP A 21 -19.05 3.49 -8.94
CA ASP A 21 -19.65 3.54 -7.60
C ASP A 21 -19.45 2.21 -6.85
N GLU A 22 -19.52 1.07 -7.57
CA GLU A 22 -19.17 -0.23 -7.00
C GLU A 22 -17.71 -0.28 -6.57
N TYR A 23 -16.78 0.20 -7.42
CA TYR A 23 -15.36 0.26 -7.07
C TYR A 23 -15.14 1.10 -5.80
N ILE A 24 -15.73 2.30 -5.73
CA ILE A 24 -15.59 3.19 -4.57
C ILE A 24 -16.13 2.54 -3.29
N SER A 25 -17.27 1.85 -3.38
CA SER A 25 -17.86 1.15 -2.23
C SER A 25 -16.94 0.03 -1.73
N VAL A 26 -16.43 -0.80 -2.64
CA VAL A 26 -15.52 -1.89 -2.30
C VAL A 26 -14.20 -1.38 -1.71
N ASP A 27 -13.63 -0.31 -2.28
CA ASP A 27 -12.40 0.32 -1.76
C ASP A 27 -12.58 0.86 -0.33
N ALA A 28 -13.73 1.48 -0.05
CA ALA A 28 -14.09 1.95 1.28
C ALA A 28 -14.25 0.80 2.29
N GLU A 29 -14.89 -0.30 1.88
CA GLU A 29 -15.03 -1.50 2.71
C GLU A 29 -13.68 -2.17 3.01
N ILE A 30 -12.82 -2.30 2.00
CA ILE A 30 -11.46 -2.82 2.15
C ILE A 30 -10.70 -1.98 3.16
N THR A 31 -10.69 -0.65 2.98
CA THR A 31 -10.01 0.28 3.90
C THR A 31 -10.48 0.11 5.34
N ARG A 32 -11.80 0.01 5.55
CA ARG A 32 -12.39 -0.22 6.88
C ARG A 32 -11.98 -1.56 7.48
N LEU A 33 -11.99 -2.63 6.69
CA LEU A 33 -11.63 -3.97 7.14
C LEU A 33 -10.13 -4.08 7.45
N GLU A 34 -9.27 -3.42 6.66
CA GLU A 34 -7.84 -3.34 6.91
C GLU A 34 -7.52 -2.61 8.22
N GLU A 35 -8.18 -1.47 8.48
CA GLU A 35 -8.03 -0.76 9.75
C GLU A 35 -8.50 -1.63 10.91
N ARG A 36 -9.65 -2.28 10.78
CA ARG A 36 -10.18 -3.16 11.83
C ARG A 36 -9.25 -4.34 12.10
N LYS A 37 -8.68 -4.94 11.05
CA LYS A 37 -7.69 -6.02 11.16
C LYS A 37 -6.45 -5.54 11.90
N LYS A 38 -5.93 -4.35 11.55
CA LYS A 38 -4.78 -3.75 12.22
C LYS A 38 -5.03 -3.54 13.72
N GLN A 39 -6.16 -2.94 14.07
CA GLN A 39 -6.55 -2.75 15.48
C GLN A 39 -6.61 -4.06 16.27
N LEU A 40 -7.08 -5.14 15.65
CA LEU A 40 -7.10 -6.47 16.28
C LEU A 40 -5.68 -7.03 16.45
N GLN A 41 -4.82 -6.87 15.45
CA GLN A 41 -3.41 -7.31 15.53
C GLN A 41 -2.64 -6.54 16.60
N ASP A 42 -2.86 -5.23 16.72
CA ASP A 42 -2.22 -4.39 17.75
C ASP A 42 -2.64 -4.86 19.16
N ARG A 43 -3.92 -5.14 19.38
CA ARG A 43 -4.41 -5.71 20.65
C ARG A 43 -3.86 -7.11 20.92
N MET A 44 -3.75 -7.95 19.90
CA MET A 44 -3.12 -9.28 20.03
C MET A 44 -1.65 -9.16 20.43
N LEU A 45 -0.91 -8.20 19.86
CA LEU A 45 0.47 -7.91 20.19
C LEU A 45 0.63 -7.49 21.66
N GLU A 46 -0.21 -6.57 22.15
CA GLU A 46 -0.24 -6.13 23.55
C GLU A 46 -0.49 -7.30 24.51
N LEU A 47 -1.42 -8.19 24.18
CA LEU A 47 -1.70 -9.39 24.97
C LEU A 47 -0.52 -10.37 24.96
N MET A 48 0.14 -10.57 23.81
CA MET A 48 1.36 -11.39 23.76
C MET A 48 2.46 -10.82 24.66
N GLN A 49 2.63 -9.49 24.68
CA GLN A 49 3.61 -8.84 25.54
C GLN A 49 3.24 -8.94 27.02
N THR A 50 1.97 -8.73 27.36
CA THR A 50 1.46 -8.78 28.74
C THR A 50 1.61 -10.18 29.35
N HIS A 51 1.42 -11.23 28.53
CA HIS A 51 1.57 -12.62 28.94
C HIS A 51 2.97 -13.20 28.70
N ASP A 52 3.95 -12.39 28.27
CA ASP A 52 5.31 -12.81 27.90
C ASP A 52 5.36 -14.01 26.93
N LEU A 53 4.42 -14.05 25.98
CA LEU A 53 4.29 -15.13 25.02
C LEU A 53 5.14 -14.86 23.78
N LYS A 54 6.07 -15.77 23.47
CA LYS A 54 6.78 -15.77 22.19
C LYS A 54 5.96 -16.38 21.05
N LYS A 55 5.06 -17.32 21.38
CA LYS A 55 4.21 -18.05 20.44
C LYS A 55 2.91 -18.47 21.13
N ALA A 56 1.78 -18.35 20.43
CA ALA A 56 0.48 -18.89 20.83
C ALA A 56 -0.17 -19.57 19.62
N GLU A 57 -0.76 -20.76 19.79
CA GLU A 57 -1.31 -21.53 18.68
C GLU A 57 -2.51 -22.39 19.11
N ASN A 58 -3.48 -22.52 18.22
CA ASN A 58 -4.60 -23.47 18.31
C ASN A 58 -4.92 -24.04 16.91
N GLU A 59 -6.02 -24.79 16.79
CA GLU A 59 -6.44 -25.43 15.53
C GLU A 59 -6.67 -24.45 14.36
N ARG A 60 -6.96 -23.17 14.64
CA ARG A 60 -7.35 -22.17 13.64
C ARG A 60 -6.28 -21.13 13.35
N ILE A 61 -5.39 -20.83 14.31
CA ILE A 61 -4.41 -19.76 14.16
C ILE A 61 -3.12 -20.03 14.94
N ARG A 62 -2.01 -19.55 14.38
CA ARG A 62 -0.70 -19.42 15.05
C ARG A 62 -0.30 -17.95 15.07
N ILE A 63 0.05 -17.45 16.23
CA ILE A 63 0.53 -16.08 16.46
C ILE A 63 1.95 -16.18 17.01
N SER A 64 2.88 -15.43 16.41
CA SER A 64 4.28 -15.37 16.83
C SER A 64 4.66 -13.94 17.12
N TYR A 65 5.26 -13.70 18.28
CA TYR A 65 5.77 -12.39 18.64
C TYR A 65 7.08 -12.13 17.90
N ILE A 66 7.16 -11.00 17.21
CA ILE A 66 8.35 -10.55 16.49
C ILE A 66 8.90 -9.35 17.26
N ALA A 67 10.07 -9.52 17.87
CA ALA A 67 10.72 -8.43 18.58
C ALA A 67 11.12 -7.29 17.61
N PRO A 68 11.07 -6.02 18.05
CA PRO A 68 11.58 -4.91 17.27
C PRO A 68 13.02 -5.17 16.83
N SER A 69 13.29 -5.05 15.53
CA SER A 69 14.63 -5.23 14.96
C SER A 69 14.96 -4.12 13.98
N LYS A 70 16.26 -3.82 13.83
CA LYS A 70 16.74 -2.86 12.85
C LYS A 70 17.02 -3.60 11.55
N ARG A 71 16.29 -3.27 10.48
CA ARG A 71 16.63 -3.70 9.12
C ARG A 71 17.46 -2.64 8.42
N LYS A 72 18.44 -3.07 7.64
CA LYS A 72 19.14 -2.21 6.67
C LYS A 72 18.35 -2.26 5.37
N ASN A 73 17.92 -1.10 4.89
CA ASN A 73 17.36 -0.95 3.55
C ASN A 73 18.43 -0.36 2.64
N PHE A 74 18.49 -0.83 1.40
CA PHE A 74 19.34 -0.23 0.39
C PHE A 74 18.75 1.10 -0.04
N ASP A 75 19.51 2.18 0.10
CA ASP A 75 19.10 3.51 -0.33
C ASP A 75 19.29 3.66 -1.84
N LYS A 76 18.30 3.14 -2.58
CA LYS A 76 18.30 3.13 -4.04
C LYS A 76 18.36 4.53 -4.63
N THR A 77 17.69 5.50 -4.01
CA THR A 77 17.63 6.90 -4.48
C THR A 77 19.00 7.52 -4.40
N ARG A 78 19.65 7.45 -3.22
CA ARG A 78 20.99 7.98 -3.03
C ARG A 78 22.02 7.28 -3.91
N PHE A 79 21.94 5.96 -4.01
CA PHE A 79 22.83 5.18 -4.88
C PHE A 79 22.67 5.56 -6.36
N GLN A 80 21.44 5.81 -6.81
CA GLN A 80 21.19 6.27 -8.18
C GLN A 80 21.73 7.68 -8.41
N GLU A 81 21.69 8.57 -7.43
CA GLU A 81 22.25 9.94 -7.54
C GLU A 81 23.78 9.95 -7.55
N GLU A 82 24.42 9.20 -6.65
CA GLU A 82 25.88 9.17 -6.45
C GLU A 82 26.60 8.22 -7.44
N HIS A 83 25.93 7.16 -7.90
CA HIS A 83 26.53 6.08 -8.69
C HIS A 83 25.67 5.67 -9.91
N LYS A 84 25.30 6.66 -10.75
CA LYS A 84 24.48 6.47 -11.95
C LYS A 84 24.96 5.35 -12.87
N ASP A 85 26.26 5.30 -13.14
CA ASP A 85 26.86 4.33 -14.07
C ASP A 85 26.76 2.89 -13.55
N MET A 86 26.88 2.70 -12.23
CA MET A 86 26.72 1.40 -11.60
C MET A 86 25.25 1.02 -11.51
N TYR A 87 24.38 1.96 -11.14
CA TYR A 87 22.93 1.73 -11.08
C TYR A 87 22.37 1.25 -12.42
N ALA A 88 22.80 1.87 -13.53
CA ALA A 88 22.37 1.50 -14.88
C ALA A 88 22.71 0.05 -15.26
N GLN A 89 23.82 -0.50 -14.76
CA GLN A 89 24.24 -1.89 -15.04
C GLN A 89 23.31 -2.95 -14.43
N TYR A 90 22.51 -2.57 -13.41
CA TYR A 90 21.58 -3.47 -12.74
C TYR A 90 20.12 -3.24 -13.14
N LEU A 91 19.87 -2.39 -14.14
CA LEU A 91 18.53 -2.24 -14.72
C LEU A 91 18.28 -3.42 -15.67
N VAL A 92 17.15 -4.10 -15.45
CA VAL A 92 16.66 -5.17 -16.32
C VAL A 92 15.28 -4.74 -16.81
N ASP A 93 15.10 -4.78 -18.12
CA ASP A 93 13.79 -4.55 -18.71
C ASP A 93 12.88 -5.75 -18.43
N VAL A 94 11.73 -5.47 -17.83
CA VAL A 94 10.69 -6.46 -17.56
C VAL A 94 9.41 -5.98 -18.21
N GLU A 95 8.88 -6.78 -19.14
CA GLU A 95 7.57 -6.51 -19.73
C GLU A 95 6.47 -6.70 -18.68
N THR A 96 5.74 -5.63 -18.39
CA THR A 96 4.60 -5.67 -17.46
C THR A 96 3.29 -5.64 -18.23
N LYS A 97 2.30 -6.40 -17.75
CA LYS A 97 0.93 -6.35 -18.28
C LYS A 97 0.33 -4.96 -18.08
N ALA A 98 -0.59 -4.58 -18.96
CA ALA A 98 -1.40 -3.38 -18.77
C ALA A 98 -2.15 -3.45 -17.44
N SER A 99 -2.14 -2.35 -16.69
CA SER A 99 -2.83 -2.22 -15.41
C SER A 99 -3.46 -0.83 -15.30
N ILE A 100 -4.59 -0.73 -14.62
CA ILE A 100 -5.19 0.56 -14.26
C ILE A 100 -4.69 1.01 -12.87
N ARG A 101 -4.59 2.32 -12.66
CA ARG A 101 -4.40 2.92 -11.34
C ARG A 101 -5.61 3.81 -11.07
N VAL A 102 -6.33 3.51 -9.99
CA VAL A 102 -7.44 4.35 -9.52
C VAL A 102 -6.96 5.25 -8.39
N SER A 103 -7.39 6.50 -8.39
CA SER A 103 -7.12 7.44 -7.30
C SER A 103 -8.44 8.14 -6.97
N ILE A 104 -9.05 7.73 -5.88
CA ILE A 104 -10.31 8.31 -5.40
C ILE A 104 -10.00 9.72 -4.90
N LYS A 105 -10.65 10.71 -5.48
CA LYS A 105 -10.58 12.09 -4.99
C LYS A 105 -11.58 12.21 -3.86
N THR A 106 -11.10 12.41 -2.63
CA THR A 106 -11.97 12.82 -1.53
C THR A 106 -12.56 14.18 -1.89
N GLN A 107 -13.88 14.26 -2.07
CA GLN A 107 -14.56 15.55 -2.08
C GLN A 107 -14.81 15.90 -0.62
N GLU A 108 -14.07 16.91 -0.13
CA GLU A 108 -14.43 17.61 1.12
C GLU A 108 -15.74 18.39 0.93
#